data_AF-A0A3M2SIF2-F1
#
_entry.id   AF-A0A3M2SIF2-F1
#
_cell.length_a   1.000
_cell.length_b   1.000
_cell.length_c   1.000
_cell.angle_alpha   90.00
_cell.angle_beta   90.00
_cell.angle_gamma   90.00
#
_symmetry.space_group_name_H-M   'P 1'
#
loop_
_entity.id
_entity.type
_entity.pdbx_description
1 polymer ?
#
loop_
_entity_poly.entity_id
_entity_poly.type
_entity_poly.pdbx_seq_one_letter_code
_entity_poly.pdbx_strand_id
1 'polypeptide(L)'
;MKGGIAAAAVAAMATGAHAAYPHHRRAHDLFRRGEVCVPSCTTIWTTYYGEPTLIPNPPPPAPKTKEVVTTKAPEAPKPTYEAPKPTYEAPKPTSAAPKPKPTTTEVVEVPVIPVPTPQEYNCPTPGTYTFPATTLTVTESTTVCVGESTKVPSGTHTFGGVTTVVEQPTTVTCPYAKETEHEGKITSVIETTVYVCPSAGTYTIAPITKSCTEETVLVYPAPTSYAPGTYTAPEQVVTVTETDYVYVCPYSQVGVPAPSKATEAPKQSSAPVYEAPKPKATTAVYEAPKEKTSTPVYEVPTVKASTPVYTQPSASAKPSSSPKKVSTGGSLRGGNDHYGITYTPYESSNGDCKSADKVDSDIAELKEAGFQIIRSYSTDCDTLKSVGGACKKHGIDMIIGVFVKASGCSYETPEIKEQVDAIAEWAQWDQVKLFVVGNEAIMNGFCSAAELRELITVVKSKCSGYTGPYTIAETLNIWEQPETKSAICDVVDVTGANIHPYFNAEVTPSDAGTFVSGQLEILSKICEGNDVINLECGWPSEGNCNGSACPGKEEQAEAIKSIRESCGDKTVFFSYEDDKWKEPGSCNCEQSWGCKSAFY
;
A
#
# COMPACT_ATOMS: atom_id res chain seq x y z
N MET A 1 -71.09 -32.50 -43.36
CA MET A 1 -71.23 -31.37 -42.41
C MET A 1 -69.85 -30.75 -42.23
N LYS A 2 -69.75 -29.41 -42.39
CA LYS A 2 -68.78 -28.43 -41.81
C LYS A 2 -67.35 -28.96 -41.51
N GLY A 3 -66.23 -28.42 -42.00
CA GLY A 3 -65.85 -27.05 -42.34
C GLY A 3 -64.62 -26.64 -41.49
N GLY A 4 -63.54 -26.18 -42.14
CA GLY A 4 -62.67 -25.06 -41.71
C GLY A 4 -61.72 -25.17 -40.50
N ILE A 5 -60.42 -24.94 -40.78
CA ILE A 5 -59.53 -23.87 -40.24
C ILE A 5 -59.54 -23.61 -38.71
N ALA A 6 -58.35 -23.65 -38.07
CA ALA A 6 -57.69 -22.50 -37.42
C ALA A 6 -56.60 -22.92 -36.41
N ALA A 7 -55.46 -22.23 -36.51
CA ALA A 7 -54.47 -22.05 -35.45
C ALA A 7 -54.96 -21.01 -34.44
N ALA A 8 -54.58 -21.14 -33.16
CA ALA A 8 -54.28 -20.00 -32.27
C ALA A 8 -53.69 -20.49 -30.94
N ALA A 9 -52.66 -19.75 -30.49
CA ALA A 9 -52.02 -19.80 -29.19
C ALA A 9 -52.93 -19.30 -28.05
N VAL A 10 -52.55 -19.57 -26.80
CA VAL A 10 -52.22 -18.59 -25.74
C VAL A 10 -51.92 -19.30 -24.40
N ALA A 11 -50.99 -18.69 -23.68
CA ALA A 11 -50.33 -19.00 -22.42
C ALA A 11 -51.20 -19.39 -21.19
N ALA A 12 -50.59 -20.11 -20.23
CA ALA A 12 -50.18 -19.56 -18.92
C ALA A 12 -49.80 -20.65 -17.88
N MET A 13 -48.59 -20.49 -17.32
CA MET A 13 -48.17 -20.69 -15.91
C MET A 13 -48.28 -22.05 -15.20
N ALA A 14 -47.11 -22.59 -14.83
CA ALA A 14 -46.74 -23.11 -13.49
C ALA A 14 -45.23 -23.47 -13.49
N THR A 15 -44.33 -22.53 -13.21
CA THR A 15 -43.53 -22.44 -11.97
C THR A 15 -43.09 -23.77 -11.36
N GLY A 16 -41.80 -24.07 -11.50
CA GLY A 16 -41.10 -25.19 -10.84
C GLY A 16 -39.62 -24.88 -10.63
N ALA A 17 -39.33 -24.15 -9.55
CA ALA A 17 -38.10 -24.15 -8.75
C ALA A 17 -36.72 -24.15 -9.45
N HIS A 18 -36.17 -22.96 -9.70
CA HIS A 18 -34.72 -22.76 -9.67
C HIS A 18 -34.29 -22.63 -8.20
N ALA A 19 -33.48 -23.59 -7.75
CA ALA A 19 -32.80 -23.52 -6.47
C ALA A 19 -31.80 -22.35 -6.50
N ALA A 20 -32.08 -21.32 -5.69
CA ALA A 20 -31.14 -20.25 -5.42
C ALA A 20 -29.94 -20.82 -4.65
N TYR A 21 -28.76 -20.79 -5.27
CA TYR A 21 -27.48 -20.95 -4.57
C TYR A 21 -27.17 -19.64 -3.84
N PRO A 22 -27.05 -19.61 -2.50
CA PRO A 22 -26.78 -18.40 -1.77
C PRO A 22 -25.29 -18.32 -1.40
N HIS A 23 -24.40 -18.16 -2.38
CA HIS A 23 -22.97 -17.94 -2.12
C HIS A 23 -22.32 -17.02 -3.16
N HIS A 24 -22.84 -15.80 -3.35
CA HIS A 24 -22.05 -14.71 -3.95
C HIS A 24 -21.70 -13.71 -2.85
N ARG A 25 -20.62 -13.98 -2.10
CA ARG A 25 -19.98 -12.93 -1.29
C ARG A 25 -19.32 -11.97 -2.27
N ARG A 26 -19.82 -10.74 -2.24
CA ARG A 26 -19.54 -9.70 -3.23
C ARG A 26 -18.12 -9.14 -3.06
N ALA A 27 -17.46 -8.87 -4.19
CA ALA A 27 -16.11 -8.31 -4.29
C ALA A 27 -16.09 -6.77 -4.25
N HIS A 28 -16.80 -6.14 -3.32
CA HIS A 28 -17.11 -4.70 -3.42
C HIS A 28 -16.04 -3.73 -2.85
N ASP A 29 -14.87 -4.20 -2.41
CA ASP A 29 -13.85 -3.35 -1.73
C ASP A 29 -12.47 -3.27 -2.44
N LEU A 30 -12.35 -3.75 -3.68
CA LEU A 30 -11.07 -4.36 -4.13
C LEU A 30 -10.28 -3.62 -5.23
N PHE A 31 -10.57 -2.35 -5.50
CA PHE A 31 -9.72 -1.50 -6.35
C PHE A 31 -8.99 -0.43 -5.53
N ARG A 32 -8.34 -0.85 -4.44
CA ARG A 32 -7.44 0.04 -3.70
C ARG A 32 -6.10 0.10 -4.41
N ARG A 33 -5.93 1.09 -5.29
CA ARG A 33 -4.62 1.44 -5.85
C ARG A 33 -3.83 2.20 -4.77
N GLY A 34 -2.52 1.93 -4.69
CA GLY A 34 -1.64 2.51 -3.67
C GLY A 34 -1.78 4.04 -3.58
N GLU A 35 -1.70 4.57 -2.36
CA GLU A 35 -1.97 5.97 -2.04
C GLU A 35 -1.01 6.94 -2.77
N VAL A 36 -1.52 7.71 -3.74
CA VAL A 36 -0.69 8.59 -4.60
C VAL A 36 -1.16 10.06 -4.67
N CYS A 37 -2.35 10.42 -4.18
CA CYS A 37 -2.84 11.81 -4.25
C CYS A 37 -2.54 12.68 -3.03
N VAL A 38 -1.49 12.33 -2.29
CA VAL A 38 -0.78 13.25 -1.40
C VAL A 38 0.54 13.54 -2.11
N PRO A 39 0.99 14.80 -2.29
CA PRO A 39 2.21 15.11 -3.03
C PRO A 39 3.37 14.22 -2.59
N SER A 40 3.73 13.26 -3.44
CA SER A 40 4.69 12.20 -3.13
C SER A 40 6.06 12.56 -3.69
N CYS A 41 7.09 12.61 -2.84
CA CYS A 41 8.48 12.60 -3.28
C CYS A 41 8.95 11.15 -3.45
N THR A 42 9.57 10.84 -4.60
CA THR A 42 10.17 9.53 -4.89
C THR A 42 11.40 9.29 -4.02
N THR A 43 11.45 8.16 -3.32
CA THR A 43 12.62 7.69 -2.54
C THR A 43 13.48 6.80 -3.43
N ILE A 44 14.77 7.12 -3.58
CA ILE A 44 15.75 6.23 -4.22
C ILE A 44 16.53 5.50 -3.12
N TRP A 45 16.54 4.16 -3.18
CA TRP A 45 17.40 3.34 -2.34
C TRP A 45 18.73 3.10 -3.04
N THR A 46 19.84 3.27 -2.34
CA THR A 46 21.14 2.77 -2.80
C THR A 46 21.83 2.10 -1.61
N THR A 47 21.78 0.78 -1.58
CA THR A 47 22.51 -0.01 -0.59
C THR A 47 23.96 -0.14 -1.03
N TYR A 48 24.88 0.47 -0.30
CA TYR A 48 26.31 0.24 -0.47
C TYR A 48 26.75 -0.88 0.49
N TYR A 49 27.28 -1.98 -0.06
CA TYR A 49 28.02 -2.96 0.74
C TYR A 49 29.51 -2.61 0.67
N GLY A 50 30.10 -2.28 1.82
CA GLY A 50 31.53 -2.03 1.96
C GLY A 50 31.97 -2.27 3.40
N GLU A 51 33.20 -2.73 3.60
CA GLU A 51 33.80 -2.84 4.93
C GLU A 51 33.87 -1.46 5.61
N PRO A 52 33.69 -1.39 6.95
CA PRO A 52 33.64 -0.13 7.68
C PRO A 52 34.91 0.69 7.46
N THR A 53 34.79 1.76 6.66
CA THR A 53 35.87 2.73 6.47
C THR A 53 35.62 3.90 7.42
N LEU A 54 36.49 4.05 8.42
CA LEU A 54 36.47 5.20 9.33
C LEU A 54 36.77 6.47 8.53
N ILE A 55 35.81 7.38 8.42
CA ILE A 55 36.04 8.74 7.93
C ILE A 55 36.61 9.56 9.10
N PRO A 56 37.89 10.00 9.06
CA PRO A 56 38.43 10.84 10.12
C PRO A 56 37.87 12.26 9.95
N ASN A 57 37.13 12.75 10.94
CA ASN A 57 36.84 14.19 11.03
C ASN A 57 38.16 14.96 11.22
N PRO A 58 38.37 16.09 10.52
CA PRO A 58 39.57 16.90 10.72
C PRO A 58 39.58 17.49 12.14
N PRO A 59 40.72 17.47 12.85
CA PRO A 59 40.78 17.90 14.24
C PRO A 59 40.73 19.43 14.38
N PRO A 60 40.10 19.96 15.45
CA PRO A 60 40.16 21.39 15.78
C PRO A 60 41.59 21.79 16.26
N PRO A 61 41.97 23.07 16.11
CA PRO A 61 43.35 23.52 16.36
C PRO A 61 43.72 23.49 17.86
N ALA A 62 44.94 23.02 18.13
CA ALA A 62 45.49 22.77 19.46
C ALA A 62 45.91 24.04 20.22
N PRO A 63 45.75 24.08 21.55
CA PRO A 63 46.61 24.84 22.44
C PRO A 63 47.75 24.00 23.03
N LYS A 64 48.82 24.71 23.39
CA LYS A 64 50.18 24.24 23.62
C LYS A 64 50.38 23.36 24.87
N THR A 65 51.33 22.45 24.69
CA THR A 65 52.00 21.48 25.58
C THR A 65 52.27 21.89 27.02
N LYS A 66 52.18 20.92 27.93
CA LYS A 66 53.30 20.44 28.78
C LYS A 66 53.19 18.92 29.03
N GLU A 67 54.30 18.21 28.79
CA GLU A 67 54.57 16.80 29.15
C GLU A 67 54.59 16.63 30.69
N VAL A 68 54.33 15.43 31.24
CA VAL A 68 55.28 14.31 31.47
C VAL A 68 54.57 13.12 32.19
N VAL A 69 55.05 11.90 31.89
CA VAL A 69 55.15 10.64 32.70
C VAL A 69 54.07 9.57 32.55
N THR A 70 54.52 8.46 31.97
CA THR A 70 53.95 7.11 31.83
C THR A 70 53.80 6.37 33.17
N THR A 71 52.74 5.58 33.36
CA THR A 71 52.78 4.30 34.09
C THR A 71 51.65 3.36 33.65
N LYS A 72 51.91 2.05 33.80
CA LYS A 72 51.21 0.89 33.24
C LYS A 72 49.78 0.66 33.75
N ALA A 73 49.02 -0.06 32.93
CA ALA A 73 47.68 -0.59 33.12
C ALA A 73 47.44 -1.39 34.42
N PRO A 74 46.18 -1.44 34.84
CA PRO A 74 45.56 -2.70 35.21
C PRO A 74 44.25 -2.97 34.47
N GLU A 75 44.01 -4.27 34.26
CA GLU A 75 42.85 -4.94 33.68
C GLU A 75 41.56 -4.64 34.48
N ALA A 76 40.47 -4.29 33.78
CA ALA A 76 39.19 -3.94 34.40
C ALA A 76 38.39 -5.20 34.78
N PRO A 77 37.72 -5.23 35.95
CA PRO A 77 36.90 -6.37 36.36
C PRO A 77 35.53 -6.35 35.66
N LYS A 78 35.07 -7.54 35.29
CA LYS A 78 33.73 -7.83 34.74
C LYS A 78 32.67 -7.52 35.83
N PRO A 79 31.65 -6.67 35.59
CA PRO A 79 30.59 -6.46 36.57
C PRO A 79 29.62 -7.65 36.56
N THR A 80 29.40 -8.22 37.74
CA THR A 80 28.29 -9.17 37.98
C THR A 80 27.28 -8.41 38.85
N TYR A 81 26.10 -8.11 38.32
CA TYR A 81 25.05 -7.41 39.05
C TYR A 81 23.96 -8.41 39.45
N GLU A 82 23.74 -8.58 40.75
CA GLU A 82 22.57 -9.26 41.33
C GLU A 82 21.68 -8.20 42.00
N ALA A 83 20.41 -8.12 41.59
CA ALA A 83 19.46 -7.15 42.14
C ALA A 83 18.97 -7.56 43.55
N PRO A 84 18.84 -6.63 44.51
CA PRO A 84 18.26 -6.90 45.83
C PRO A 84 16.75 -7.16 45.74
N LYS A 85 16.26 -8.19 46.44
CA LYS A 85 14.82 -8.55 46.50
C LYS A 85 14.09 -7.81 47.65
N PRO A 86 12.78 -7.51 47.50
CA PRO A 86 11.98 -6.89 48.56
C PRO A 86 11.86 -7.81 49.78
N THR A 87 11.75 -7.22 50.97
CA THR A 87 11.49 -7.94 52.22
C THR A 87 10.01 -7.78 52.61
N TYR A 88 9.38 -8.88 53.01
CA TYR A 88 8.02 -8.90 53.53
C TYR A 88 8.02 -9.62 54.89
N GLU A 89 7.30 -9.09 55.88
CA GLU A 89 6.95 -9.84 57.10
C GLU A 89 5.52 -10.37 56.97
N ALA A 90 5.36 -11.69 56.81
CA ALA A 90 4.09 -12.36 57.02
C ALA A 90 4.27 -13.59 57.94
N PRO A 91 3.22 -14.03 58.68
CA PRO A 91 3.34 -15.12 59.65
C PRO A 91 3.60 -16.48 58.97
N LYS A 92 4.57 -17.23 59.51
CA LYS A 92 5.10 -18.51 59.04
C LYS A 92 4.07 -19.66 59.02
N PRO A 93 4.08 -20.54 58.00
CA PRO A 93 4.31 -21.97 58.26
C PRO A 93 5.20 -22.69 57.21
N THR A 94 5.33 -24.01 57.37
CA THR A 94 6.52 -24.89 57.22
C THR A 94 6.57 -25.86 56.02
N SER A 95 7.81 -26.24 55.62
CA SER A 95 8.31 -27.56 55.15
C SER A 95 8.32 -28.00 53.65
N ALA A 96 9.52 -27.89 53.04
CA ALA A 96 10.35 -28.84 52.24
C ALA A 96 9.81 -29.84 51.18
N ALA A 97 10.44 -29.87 49.98
CA ALA A 97 11.23 -30.99 49.37
C ALA A 97 11.86 -30.63 47.97
N PRO A 98 12.94 -31.30 47.46
CA PRO A 98 13.80 -30.77 46.37
C PRO A 98 13.93 -31.60 45.04
N LYS A 99 14.57 -30.95 44.03
CA LYS A 99 15.22 -31.39 42.74
C LYS A 99 14.33 -31.53 41.47
N PRO A 100 14.86 -31.44 40.20
CA PRO A 100 16.26 -31.52 39.72
C PRO A 100 16.75 -30.42 38.73
N LYS A 101 18.02 -30.53 38.32
CA LYS A 101 18.83 -29.62 37.48
C LYS A 101 18.66 -29.90 35.96
N PRO A 102 18.59 -28.89 35.08
CA PRO A 102 18.90 -29.04 33.67
C PRO A 102 20.15 -28.26 33.22
N THR A 103 20.62 -28.68 32.06
CA THR A 103 21.87 -28.45 31.35
C THR A 103 22.02 -27.03 30.81
N THR A 104 23.25 -26.52 30.85
CA THR A 104 23.69 -25.22 30.35
C THR A 104 23.75 -25.22 28.81
N THR A 105 22.97 -24.36 28.18
CA THR A 105 23.18 -23.90 26.80
C THR A 105 23.77 -22.50 26.88
N GLU A 106 24.93 -22.28 26.27
CA GLU A 106 25.61 -20.99 26.24
C GLU A 106 24.88 -20.08 25.25
N VAL A 107 24.04 -19.19 25.77
CA VAL A 107 23.45 -18.06 25.03
C VAL A 107 24.44 -16.91 25.17
N VAL A 108 24.89 -16.36 24.04
CA VAL A 108 25.62 -15.10 24.03
C VAL A 108 24.63 -13.99 24.40
N GLU A 109 24.55 -13.65 25.69
CA GLU A 109 23.79 -12.51 26.19
C GLU A 109 24.42 -11.21 25.65
N VAL A 110 23.68 -10.51 24.80
CA VAL A 110 23.94 -9.09 24.51
C VAL A 110 23.82 -8.34 25.83
N PRO A 111 24.81 -7.53 26.25
CA PRO A 111 24.77 -6.85 27.53
C PRO A 111 23.56 -5.91 27.62
N VAL A 112 22.61 -6.23 28.50
CA VAL A 112 21.48 -5.35 28.84
C VAL A 112 22.07 -4.14 29.55
N ILE A 113 22.09 -2.99 28.87
CA ILE A 113 22.51 -1.72 29.50
C ILE A 113 21.46 -1.40 30.58
N PRO A 114 21.85 -1.29 31.87
CA PRO A 114 20.90 -1.01 32.93
C PRO A 114 20.37 0.42 32.76
N VAL A 115 19.10 0.52 32.41
CA VAL A 115 18.33 1.76 32.28
C VAL A 115 17.37 1.90 33.45
N PRO A 116 16.96 3.12 33.84
CA PRO A 116 16.05 3.33 34.96
C PRO A 116 14.60 3.04 34.53
N THR A 117 14.32 1.78 34.20
CA THR A 117 12.98 1.27 33.95
C THR A 117 12.24 1.18 35.29
N PRO A 118 11.00 1.71 35.39
CA PRO A 118 10.20 1.57 36.61
C PRO A 118 10.07 0.10 37.00
N GLN A 119 10.49 -0.25 38.22
CA GLN A 119 10.38 -1.62 38.71
C GLN A 119 8.98 -1.82 39.31
N GLU A 120 8.30 -2.86 38.83
CA GLU A 120 7.02 -3.30 39.36
C GLU A 120 7.23 -4.30 40.50
N TYR A 121 6.54 -4.05 41.61
CA TYR A 121 6.53 -4.91 42.77
C TYR A 121 5.10 -5.38 43.04
N ASN A 122 4.87 -6.69 42.88
CA ASN A 122 3.59 -7.31 43.17
C ASN A 122 3.39 -7.44 44.68
N CYS A 123 2.32 -6.83 45.18
CA CYS A 123 1.88 -6.88 46.57
C CYS A 123 0.61 -7.75 46.63
N PRO A 124 0.73 -9.08 46.74
CA PRO A 124 -0.40 -10.00 46.59
C PRO A 124 -1.45 -9.85 47.70
N THR A 125 -1.05 -9.34 48.87
CA THR A 125 -1.94 -9.19 50.03
C THR A 125 -1.86 -7.79 50.63
N PRO A 126 -2.95 -7.27 51.25
CA PRO A 126 -2.90 -6.04 52.02
C PRO A 126 -1.83 -6.10 53.13
N GLY A 127 -1.06 -5.02 53.30
CA GLY A 127 0.05 -4.95 54.24
C GLY A 127 0.96 -3.74 53.99
N THR A 128 1.97 -3.56 54.84
CA THR A 128 3.00 -2.53 54.65
C THR A 128 4.23 -3.14 54.00
N TYR A 129 4.62 -2.60 52.85
CA TYR A 129 5.76 -3.04 52.05
C TYR A 129 6.85 -1.99 52.06
N THR A 130 8.11 -2.41 52.23
CA THR A 130 9.29 -1.54 52.14
C THR A 130 10.07 -1.89 50.88
N PHE A 131 10.21 -0.92 49.98
CA PHE A 131 10.95 -1.03 48.74
C PHE A 131 12.33 -0.38 48.90
N PRO A 132 13.44 -1.10 48.65
CA PRO A 132 14.78 -0.60 48.91
C PRO A 132 15.17 0.55 47.98
N ALA A 133 16.02 1.45 48.48
CA ALA A 133 16.59 2.51 47.65
C ALA A 133 17.48 1.90 46.55
N THR A 134 17.29 2.35 45.30
CA THR A 134 18.09 1.91 44.15
C THR A 134 18.73 3.11 43.47
N THR A 135 20.02 2.99 43.14
CA THR A 135 20.77 4.03 42.43
C THR A 135 21.36 3.44 41.15
N LEU A 136 21.15 4.11 40.03
CA LEU A 136 21.60 3.70 38.71
C LEU A 136 22.30 4.87 38.02
N THR A 137 23.45 4.64 37.43
CA THR A 137 24.20 5.67 36.70
C THR A 137 24.16 5.35 35.21
N VAL A 138 23.55 6.24 34.43
CA VAL A 138 23.59 6.22 32.97
C VAL A 138 24.78 7.06 32.54
N THR A 139 25.78 6.44 31.91
CA THR A 139 27.03 7.12 31.51
C THR A 139 26.91 7.84 30.17
N GLU A 140 26.01 7.38 29.29
CA GLU A 140 25.80 7.91 27.94
C GLU A 140 24.30 7.91 27.61
N SER A 141 23.86 8.82 26.73
CA SER A 141 22.44 8.92 26.38
C SER A 141 21.96 7.59 25.78
N THR A 142 20.98 6.96 26.42
CA THR A 142 20.52 5.61 26.06
C THR A 142 19.02 5.63 25.80
N THR A 143 18.59 5.09 24.65
CA THR A 143 17.17 4.93 24.28
C THR A 143 16.79 3.46 24.37
N VAL A 144 15.68 3.15 25.05
CA VAL A 144 15.17 1.79 25.24
C VAL A 144 13.67 1.71 24.98
N CYS A 145 13.17 0.50 24.74
CA CYS A 145 11.73 0.22 24.70
C CYS A 145 11.17 0.21 26.12
N VAL A 146 10.13 1.01 26.36
CA VAL A 146 9.31 0.97 27.60
C VAL A 146 7.88 0.65 27.18
N GLY A 147 7.22 -0.26 27.90
CA GLY A 147 5.82 -0.60 27.62
C GLY A 147 4.88 0.53 28.05
N GLU A 148 4.04 0.99 27.14
CA GLU A 148 2.92 1.89 27.41
C GLU A 148 1.60 1.15 27.18
N SER A 149 0.50 1.71 27.70
CA SER A 149 -0.83 1.16 27.42
C SER A 149 -1.87 2.23 27.19
N THR A 150 -2.86 1.92 26.35
CA THR A 150 -4.02 2.77 26.08
C THR A 150 -5.27 1.91 25.95
N LYS A 151 -6.36 2.36 26.57
CA LYS A 151 -7.66 1.69 26.50
C LYS A 151 -8.41 2.18 25.25
N VAL A 152 -8.89 1.26 24.42
CA VAL A 152 -9.61 1.59 23.18
C VAL A 152 -10.94 0.81 23.07
N PRO A 153 -12.01 1.41 22.52
CA PRO A 153 -13.26 0.69 22.22
C PRO A 153 -13.09 -0.26 21.02
N SER A 154 -14.14 -1.01 20.66
CA SER A 154 -14.14 -1.79 19.42
C SER A 154 -13.93 -0.89 18.19
N GLY A 155 -13.08 -1.29 17.26
CA GLY A 155 -12.73 -0.51 16.06
C GLY A 155 -11.25 -0.60 15.71
N THR A 156 -10.86 0.10 14.65
CA THR A 156 -9.46 0.26 14.25
C THR A 156 -8.89 1.52 14.89
N HIS A 157 -7.80 1.37 15.64
CA HIS A 157 -7.16 2.47 16.36
C HIS A 157 -5.70 2.59 15.96
N THR A 158 -5.23 3.84 15.91
CA THR A 158 -3.83 4.18 15.67
C THR A 158 -3.27 4.79 16.95
N PHE A 159 -2.20 4.20 17.50
CA PHE A 159 -1.59 4.56 18.79
C PHE A 159 -0.08 4.33 18.75
N GLY A 160 0.65 4.83 19.74
CA GLY A 160 2.11 4.79 19.75
C GLY A 160 2.75 5.65 18.66
N GLY A 161 4.00 5.32 18.32
CA GLY A 161 4.84 6.13 17.44
C GLY A 161 5.51 7.30 18.17
N VAL A 162 6.40 8.00 17.47
CA VAL A 162 7.10 9.19 18.00
C VAL A 162 6.45 10.44 17.47
N THR A 163 5.90 11.27 18.36
CA THR A 163 5.39 12.59 17.98
C THR A 163 6.52 13.60 17.96
N THR A 164 6.69 14.27 16.82
CA THR A 164 7.63 15.40 16.68
C THR A 164 6.91 16.62 16.14
N VAL A 165 7.32 17.80 16.59
CA VAL A 165 6.83 19.08 16.06
C VAL A 165 7.93 19.68 15.21
N VAL A 166 7.57 20.02 13.99
CA VAL A 166 8.47 20.62 13.02
C VAL A 166 7.93 22.00 12.67
N GLU A 167 8.80 23.01 12.71
CA GLU A 167 8.44 24.41 12.44
C GLU A 167 8.70 24.83 10.99
N GLN A 168 9.56 24.11 10.28
CA GLN A 168 9.95 24.36 8.89
C GLN A 168 10.26 23.01 8.22
N PRO A 169 10.07 22.86 6.90
CA PRO A 169 10.33 21.61 6.19
C PRO A 169 11.70 21.04 6.55
N THR A 170 11.74 19.83 7.12
CA THR A 170 12.98 19.22 7.61
C THR A 170 12.90 17.70 7.53
N THR A 171 14.04 17.03 7.66
CA THR A 171 14.09 15.57 7.79
C THR A 171 14.45 15.21 9.23
N VAL A 172 13.63 14.40 9.87
CA VAL A 172 13.81 13.98 11.26
C VAL A 172 14.20 12.51 11.28
N THR A 173 15.32 12.20 11.93
CA THR A 173 15.71 10.82 12.22
C THR A 173 15.19 10.47 13.61
N CYS A 174 14.26 9.52 13.69
CA CYS A 174 13.61 9.14 14.95
C CYS A 174 13.85 7.67 15.27
N PRO A 175 14.31 7.34 16.49
CA PRO A 175 14.21 5.98 17.00
C PRO A 175 12.74 5.65 17.27
N TYR A 176 12.24 4.54 16.74
CA TYR A 176 10.89 4.05 17.00
C TYR A 176 10.97 2.62 17.55
N ALA A 177 10.00 2.26 18.39
CA ALA A 177 9.95 0.94 19.00
C ALA A 177 9.04 0.01 18.18
N LYS A 178 9.48 -1.23 17.97
CA LYS A 178 8.73 -2.25 17.24
C LYS A 178 8.83 -3.60 17.93
N GLU A 179 7.73 -4.35 17.94
CA GLU A 179 7.74 -5.75 18.37
C GLU A 179 8.22 -6.65 17.23
N THR A 180 9.18 -7.52 17.53
CA THR A 180 9.76 -8.49 16.59
C THR A 180 9.71 -9.87 17.21
N GLU A 181 9.28 -10.85 16.43
CA GLU A 181 9.26 -12.25 16.84
C GLU A 181 10.56 -12.94 16.45
N HIS A 182 11.26 -13.50 17.44
CA HIS A 182 12.44 -14.32 17.22
C HIS A 182 12.28 -15.61 18.04
N GLU A 183 12.32 -16.76 17.35
CA GLU A 183 12.19 -18.10 17.98
C GLU A 183 10.92 -18.28 18.85
N GLY A 184 9.79 -17.69 18.43
CA GLY A 184 8.52 -17.78 19.17
C GLY A 184 8.45 -16.91 20.43
N LYS A 185 9.39 -15.98 20.62
CA LYS A 185 9.35 -14.94 21.66
C LYS A 185 9.17 -13.57 21.01
N ILE A 186 8.19 -12.82 21.50
CA ILE A 186 8.00 -11.41 21.14
C ILE A 186 9.02 -10.58 21.93
N THR A 187 9.83 -9.81 21.23
CA THR A 187 10.82 -8.89 21.81
C THR A 187 10.61 -7.49 21.23
N SER A 188 10.74 -6.46 22.05
CA SER A 188 10.64 -5.07 21.58
C SER A 188 12.03 -4.53 21.26
N VAL A 189 12.25 -4.06 20.03
CA VAL A 189 13.50 -3.48 19.57
C VAL A 189 13.32 -2.02 19.18
N ILE A 190 14.38 -1.22 19.35
CA ILE A 190 14.45 0.15 18.84
C ILE A 190 15.10 0.11 17.47
N GLU A 191 14.36 0.51 16.45
CA GLU A 191 14.90 0.77 15.12
C GLU A 191 14.93 2.28 14.87
N THR A 192 15.72 2.73 13.89
CA THR A 192 15.77 4.14 13.52
C THR A 192 15.15 4.31 12.15
N THR A 193 14.25 5.30 12.02
CA THR A 193 13.66 5.67 10.75
C THR A 193 13.97 7.13 10.42
N VAL A 194 14.11 7.42 9.13
CA VAL A 194 14.29 8.78 8.62
C VAL A 194 12.96 9.22 8.03
N TYR A 195 12.36 10.25 8.61
CA TYR A 195 11.05 10.75 8.23
C TYR A 195 11.14 12.19 7.75
N VAL A 196 10.70 12.44 6.51
CA VAL A 196 10.68 13.79 5.94
C VAL A 196 9.39 14.49 6.37
N CYS A 197 9.54 15.62 7.06
CA CYS A 197 8.46 16.49 7.48
C CYS A 197 8.38 17.67 6.49
N PRO A 198 7.49 17.62 5.49
CA PRO A 198 7.49 18.56 4.37
C PRO A 198 6.96 19.96 4.70
N SER A 199 6.35 20.15 5.87
CA SER A 199 5.79 21.43 6.30
C SER A 199 5.87 21.59 7.81
N ALA A 200 5.53 22.78 8.29
CA ALA A 200 5.37 22.98 9.72
C ALA A 200 4.14 22.18 10.20
N GLY A 201 4.30 21.36 11.24
CA GLY A 201 3.24 20.48 11.72
C GLY A 201 3.70 19.55 12.83
N THR A 202 2.73 18.88 13.45
CA THR A 202 3.01 17.76 14.36
C THR A 202 2.89 16.46 13.57
N TYR A 203 3.93 15.64 13.61
CA TYR A 203 4.01 14.37 12.89
C TYR A 203 4.10 13.23 13.90
N THR A 204 3.32 12.16 13.67
CA THR A 204 3.46 10.90 14.41
C THR A 204 4.18 9.91 13.52
N ILE A 205 5.41 9.57 13.87
CA ILE A 205 6.31 8.74 13.07
C ILE A 205 6.20 7.29 13.54
N ALA A 206 6.01 6.36 12.59
CA ALA A 206 5.84 4.93 12.82
C ALA A 206 4.72 4.59 13.84
N PRO A 207 3.48 5.06 13.64
CA PRO A 207 2.38 4.69 14.52
C PRO A 207 1.98 3.23 14.35
N ILE A 208 1.39 2.65 15.38
CA ILE A 208 0.90 1.27 15.38
C ILE A 208 -0.61 1.30 15.16
N THR A 209 -1.10 0.53 14.17
CA THR A 209 -2.52 0.38 13.91
C THR A 209 -2.99 -1.01 14.30
N LYS A 210 -4.04 -1.10 15.13
CA LYS A 210 -4.63 -2.37 15.56
C LYS A 210 -6.15 -2.32 15.55
N SER A 211 -6.77 -3.36 15.00
CA SER A 211 -8.22 -3.55 15.01
C SER A 211 -8.62 -4.43 16.19
N CYS A 212 -9.57 -3.95 16.98
CA CYS A 212 -10.10 -4.63 18.15
C CYS A 212 -11.60 -4.91 17.95
N THR A 213 -12.05 -6.14 18.19
CA THR A 213 -13.48 -6.52 18.07
C THR A 213 -14.32 -6.10 19.26
N GLU A 214 -13.66 -5.88 20.41
CA GLU A 214 -14.28 -5.47 21.68
C GLU A 214 -13.40 -4.43 22.36
N GLU A 215 -13.93 -3.76 23.40
CA GLU A 215 -13.15 -2.82 24.20
C GLU A 215 -11.97 -3.54 24.89
N THR A 216 -10.75 -3.05 24.70
CA THR A 216 -9.54 -3.68 25.22
C THR A 216 -8.48 -2.66 25.62
N VAL A 217 -7.54 -3.07 26.47
CA VAL A 217 -6.32 -2.32 26.74
C VAL A 217 -5.23 -2.81 25.79
N LEU A 218 -4.67 -1.89 25.00
CA LEU A 218 -3.55 -2.17 24.11
C LEU A 218 -2.26 -1.79 24.80
N VAL A 219 -1.36 -2.74 24.93
CA VAL A 219 0.02 -2.53 25.40
C VAL A 219 0.91 -2.44 24.16
N TYR A 220 1.80 -1.46 24.12
CA TYR A 220 2.71 -1.24 23.01
C TYR A 220 4.05 -0.67 23.50
N PRO A 221 5.17 -0.99 22.83
CA PRO A 221 6.46 -0.44 23.22
C PRO A 221 6.60 1.01 22.71
N ALA A 222 7.21 1.87 23.51
CA ALA A 222 7.54 3.25 23.18
C ALA A 222 9.03 3.54 23.45
N PRO A 223 9.73 4.28 22.57
CA PRO A 223 11.11 4.68 22.80
C PRO A 223 11.20 5.69 23.94
N THR A 224 11.95 5.38 25.00
CA THR A 224 12.25 6.30 26.10
C THR A 224 13.76 6.56 26.16
N SER A 225 14.14 7.83 26.10
CA SER A 225 15.54 8.27 26.15
C SER A 225 15.93 8.77 27.53
N TYR A 226 17.02 8.23 28.07
CA TYR A 226 17.61 8.64 29.34
C TYR A 226 18.91 9.40 29.09
N ALA A 227 19.01 10.61 29.64
CA ALA A 227 20.22 11.41 29.58
C ALA A 227 21.30 10.84 30.52
N PRO A 228 22.58 11.14 30.28
CA PRO A 228 23.64 10.81 31.23
C PRO A 228 23.36 11.42 32.60
N GLY A 229 23.42 10.61 33.65
CA GLY A 229 23.11 11.07 35.00
C GLY A 229 22.92 9.93 35.99
N THR A 230 22.87 10.30 37.27
CA THR A 230 22.53 9.37 38.34
C THR A 230 21.04 9.45 38.63
N TYR A 231 20.37 8.31 38.50
CA TYR A 231 18.96 8.11 38.79
C TYR A 231 18.82 7.38 40.12
N THR A 232 18.07 7.97 41.05
CA THR A 232 17.79 7.40 42.37
C THR A 232 16.30 7.15 42.53
N ALA A 233 15.97 5.95 42.97
CA ALA A 233 14.69 5.62 43.57
C ALA A 233 14.92 5.60 45.09
N PRO A 234 14.37 6.54 45.87
CA PRO A 234 14.52 6.52 47.33
C PRO A 234 13.79 5.30 47.92
N GLU A 235 14.18 4.88 49.12
CA GLU A 235 13.44 3.86 49.86
C GLU A 235 12.00 4.35 50.08
N GLN A 236 11.01 3.48 49.85
CA GLN A 236 9.59 3.80 49.99
C GLN A 236 8.90 2.76 50.86
N VAL A 237 8.11 3.23 51.82
CA VAL A 237 7.23 2.40 52.65
C VAL A 237 5.80 2.66 52.22
N VAL A 238 5.14 1.66 51.65
CA VAL A 238 3.78 1.77 51.10
C VAL A 238 2.84 0.87 51.89
N THR A 239 1.72 1.42 52.35
CA THR A 239 0.64 0.63 52.96
C THR A 239 -0.40 0.32 51.90
N VAL A 240 -0.52 -0.96 51.58
CA VAL A 240 -1.44 -1.51 50.58
C VAL A 240 -2.68 -2.03 51.29
N THR A 241 -3.86 -1.59 50.89
CA THR A 241 -5.15 -2.01 51.48
C THR A 241 -5.91 -3.02 50.63
N GLU A 242 -5.42 -3.34 49.44
CA GLU A 242 -6.08 -4.17 48.42
C GLU A 242 -5.21 -5.39 48.07
N THR A 243 -5.84 -6.49 47.67
CA THR A 243 -5.13 -7.69 47.16
C THR A 243 -4.64 -7.44 45.74
N ASP A 244 -3.52 -8.06 45.36
CA ASP A 244 -2.91 -7.97 44.03
C ASP A 244 -2.56 -6.54 43.55
N TYR A 245 -2.15 -5.68 44.49
CA TYR A 245 -1.73 -4.32 44.19
C TYR A 245 -0.32 -4.31 43.56
N VAL A 246 -0.13 -3.57 42.48
CA VAL A 246 1.18 -3.40 41.84
C VAL A 246 1.75 -2.04 42.22
N TYR A 247 2.88 -2.04 42.94
CA TYR A 247 3.62 -0.81 43.22
C TYR A 247 4.68 -0.58 42.14
N VAL A 248 4.65 0.58 41.50
CA VAL A 248 5.64 0.99 40.49
C VAL A 248 6.59 2.00 41.11
N CYS A 249 7.88 1.65 41.23
CA CYS A 249 8.86 2.51 41.85
C CYS A 249 9.40 3.56 40.85
N PRO A 250 9.20 4.87 41.09
CA PRO A 250 9.67 5.91 40.17
C PRO A 250 11.15 6.25 40.43
N TYR A 251 11.97 6.22 39.39
CA TYR A 251 13.32 6.78 39.41
C TYR A 251 13.29 8.30 39.24
N SER A 252 14.16 9.02 39.95
CA SER A 252 14.33 10.47 39.84
C SER A 252 15.79 10.82 39.53
N GLN A 253 16.04 11.81 38.67
CA GLN A 253 17.42 12.22 38.34
C GLN A 253 17.97 13.15 39.43
N VAL A 254 19.14 12.83 39.98
CA VAL A 254 19.80 13.65 40.99
C VAL A 254 20.24 14.98 40.36
N GLY A 255 19.79 16.11 40.92
CA GLY A 255 20.20 17.47 40.51
C GLY A 255 19.25 18.18 39.53
N VAL A 256 18.15 17.54 39.11
CA VAL A 256 17.04 18.19 38.38
C VAL A 256 15.84 18.27 39.35
N PRO A 257 15.15 19.41 39.50
CA PRO A 257 14.00 19.49 40.38
C PRO A 257 12.94 18.46 39.97
N ALA A 258 12.37 17.74 40.93
CA ALA A 258 11.26 16.83 40.68
C ALA A 258 10.14 17.57 39.92
N PRO A 259 9.48 16.95 38.92
CA PRO A 259 8.29 17.55 38.35
C PRO A 259 7.27 17.71 39.49
N SER A 260 6.87 18.97 39.74
CA SER A 260 5.77 19.26 40.65
C SER A 260 4.56 18.45 40.20
N LYS A 261 3.97 17.65 41.10
CA LYS A 261 2.66 17.04 40.88
C LYS A 261 1.72 18.10 40.30
N ALA A 262 1.10 17.78 39.16
CA ALA A 262 -0.01 18.56 38.65
C ALA A 262 -1.10 18.55 39.73
N THR A 263 -1.35 19.71 40.31
CA THR A 263 -2.52 19.96 41.14
C THR A 263 -3.76 19.70 40.29
N GLU A 264 -4.67 18.91 40.83
CA GLU A 264 -6.02 18.67 40.32
C GLU A 264 -6.66 19.99 39.85
N ALA A 265 -7.03 20.06 38.57
CA ALA A 265 -7.73 21.22 38.02
C ALA A 265 -9.10 21.36 38.70
N PRO A 266 -9.52 22.56 39.11
CA PRO A 266 -10.80 22.77 39.77
C PRO A 266 -11.96 22.44 38.83
N LYS A 267 -12.95 21.70 39.35
CA LYS A 267 -14.26 21.47 38.71
C LYS A 267 -14.83 22.79 38.18
N GLN A 268 -14.92 22.92 36.86
CA GLN A 268 -15.59 24.05 36.23
C GLN A 268 -17.11 23.84 36.28
N SER A 269 -17.76 24.72 37.05
CA SER A 269 -19.20 24.91 37.12
C SER A 269 -19.77 25.25 35.75
N SER A 270 -20.89 24.62 35.39
CA SER A 270 -21.76 24.97 34.28
C SER A 270 -22.23 26.43 34.37
N ALA A 271 -22.06 27.20 33.28
CA ALA A 271 -22.61 28.55 33.08
C ALA A 271 -22.85 28.76 31.56
N PRO A 272 -23.74 29.69 31.15
CA PRO A 272 -24.97 29.36 30.44
C PRO A 272 -24.88 29.43 28.91
N VAL A 273 -25.88 28.81 28.29
CA VAL A 273 -26.20 28.80 26.85
C VAL A 273 -26.19 30.22 26.27
N TYR A 274 -25.31 30.45 25.28
CA TYR A 274 -25.35 31.63 24.42
C TYR A 274 -26.27 31.33 23.22
N GLU A 275 -27.40 32.01 23.15
CA GLU A 275 -28.39 31.90 22.09
C GLU A 275 -27.95 32.75 20.88
N ALA A 276 -27.90 32.15 19.69
CA ALA A 276 -27.48 32.81 18.46
C ALA A 276 -28.48 33.89 18.01
N PRO A 277 -28.06 35.13 17.69
CA PRO A 277 -28.96 36.13 17.13
C PRO A 277 -29.27 35.83 15.65
N LYS A 278 -30.56 35.79 15.32
CA LYS A 278 -31.11 35.70 13.95
C LYS A 278 -30.55 36.82 13.04
N PRO A 279 -30.18 36.52 11.78
CA PRO A 279 -29.96 37.55 10.78
C PRO A 279 -31.29 38.17 10.34
N LYS A 280 -31.36 39.49 10.45
CA LYS A 280 -32.47 40.34 10.00
C LYS A 280 -32.25 40.70 8.53
N ALA A 281 -33.30 40.61 7.73
CA ALA A 281 -33.31 41.06 6.34
C ALA A 281 -33.15 42.59 6.27
N THR A 282 -32.25 43.06 5.42
CA THR A 282 -32.18 44.47 5.01
C THR A 282 -31.94 44.55 3.52
N THR A 283 -32.95 45.07 2.82
CA THR A 283 -32.90 45.57 1.45
C THR A 283 -32.07 46.85 1.41
N ALA A 284 -31.06 46.90 0.53
CA ALA A 284 -30.45 48.15 0.11
C ALA A 284 -30.14 48.06 -1.40
N VAL A 285 -30.87 48.89 -2.14
CA VAL A 285 -30.68 49.22 -3.55
C VAL A 285 -29.38 49.99 -3.70
N TYR A 286 -28.52 49.64 -4.65
CA TYR A 286 -27.46 50.53 -5.13
C TYR A 286 -27.37 50.50 -6.64
N GLU A 287 -27.42 51.71 -7.21
CA GLU A 287 -27.38 52.04 -8.63
C GLU A 287 -25.99 51.82 -9.27
N ALA A 288 -26.01 51.52 -10.56
CA ALA A 288 -24.85 51.35 -11.43
C ALA A 288 -24.16 52.68 -11.79
N PRO A 289 -22.82 52.70 -11.88
CA PRO A 289 -22.09 53.68 -12.68
C PRO A 289 -21.52 53.10 -13.99
N LYS A 290 -21.64 53.92 -15.03
CA LYS A 290 -21.29 53.66 -16.45
C LYS A 290 -19.79 53.56 -16.74
N GLU A 291 -19.52 52.87 -17.86
CA GLU A 291 -18.27 52.72 -18.61
C GLU A 291 -17.34 53.94 -18.68
N LYS A 292 -16.02 53.67 -18.74
CA LYS A 292 -15.15 54.24 -19.78
C LYS A 292 -14.10 53.24 -20.27
N THR A 293 -13.98 53.28 -21.59
CA THR A 293 -13.13 52.59 -22.55
C THR A 293 -11.63 52.93 -22.39
N SER A 294 -10.74 51.96 -22.57
CA SER A 294 -9.57 52.07 -23.47
C SER A 294 -8.79 50.74 -23.55
N THR A 295 -8.67 50.24 -24.78
CA THR A 295 -7.77 49.15 -25.21
C THR A 295 -6.35 49.67 -25.47
N PRO A 296 -5.35 48.80 -25.43
CA PRO A 296 -4.42 48.74 -26.57
C PRO A 296 -4.26 47.34 -27.14
N VAL A 297 -4.30 47.32 -28.47
CA VAL A 297 -4.01 46.23 -29.40
C VAL A 297 -2.49 45.99 -29.43
N TYR A 298 -2.05 44.73 -29.46
CA TYR A 298 -0.74 44.35 -29.99
C TYR A 298 -0.88 43.22 -30.99
N GLU A 299 -0.16 43.39 -32.09
CA GLU A 299 -0.30 42.74 -33.39
C GLU A 299 0.69 41.58 -33.53
N VAL A 300 0.26 40.55 -34.26
CA VAL A 300 1.00 39.32 -34.59
C VAL A 300 1.91 39.57 -35.81
N PRO A 301 3.11 38.96 -35.87
CA PRO A 301 3.73 38.64 -37.15
C PRO A 301 3.79 37.12 -37.39
N THR A 302 3.23 36.72 -38.52
CA THR A 302 3.36 35.40 -39.15
C THR A 302 4.64 35.33 -39.99
N VAL A 303 5.33 34.18 -40.00
CA VAL A 303 6.31 33.82 -41.04
C VAL A 303 6.25 32.32 -41.35
N LYS A 304 6.31 32.00 -42.65
CA LYS A 304 6.17 30.68 -43.27
C LYS A 304 7.45 29.82 -43.22
N ALA A 305 7.20 28.52 -43.18
CA ALA A 305 7.98 27.31 -43.52
C ALA A 305 9.35 27.40 -44.22
N SER A 306 10.27 26.51 -43.81
CA SER A 306 11.01 25.60 -44.72
C SER A 306 11.72 24.46 -43.95
N THR A 307 11.65 23.25 -44.51
CA THR A 307 12.38 22.02 -44.11
C THR A 307 13.88 22.11 -44.39
N PRO A 308 14.70 21.25 -43.73
CA PRO A 308 15.46 20.31 -44.57
C PRO A 308 15.56 18.88 -44.02
N VAL A 309 15.63 17.97 -45.00
CA VAL A 309 15.98 16.55 -44.96
C VAL A 309 17.42 16.36 -44.47
N TYR A 310 17.67 15.35 -43.62
CA TYR A 310 19.01 14.74 -43.54
C TYR A 310 18.91 13.21 -43.34
N THR A 311 19.66 12.52 -44.19
CA THR A 311 19.80 11.07 -44.36
C THR A 311 20.77 10.43 -43.37
N GLN A 312 20.49 9.17 -42.99
CA GLN A 312 21.37 8.23 -42.28
C GLN A 312 22.75 8.02 -42.95
N PRO A 313 23.72 7.44 -42.22
CA PRO A 313 24.12 6.07 -42.57
C PRO A 313 24.32 5.09 -41.39
N SER A 314 24.16 3.81 -41.76
CA SER A 314 24.28 2.55 -41.04
C SER A 314 25.73 2.13 -40.70
N ALA A 315 25.89 1.32 -39.64
CA ALA A 315 27.04 0.41 -39.47
C ALA A 315 26.62 -0.94 -38.83
N SER A 316 26.86 -2.03 -39.58
CA SER A 316 26.91 -3.46 -39.18
C SER A 316 28.08 -3.77 -38.22
N ALA A 317 28.26 -4.89 -37.51
CA ALA A 317 27.51 -6.08 -37.08
C ALA A 317 28.47 -6.95 -36.20
N LYS A 318 27.97 -7.74 -35.23
CA LYS A 318 28.33 -9.18 -35.03
C LYS A 318 27.57 -9.85 -33.87
N PRO A 319 27.32 -11.18 -33.92
CA PRO A 319 26.36 -11.88 -33.07
C PRO A 319 27.01 -12.64 -31.90
N SER A 320 26.28 -12.75 -30.78
CA SER A 320 26.53 -13.75 -29.73
C SER A 320 25.28 -14.64 -29.61
N SER A 321 25.47 -15.93 -29.82
CA SER A 321 24.42 -16.95 -29.84
C SER A 321 24.12 -17.46 -28.43
N SER A 322 22.86 -17.33 -28.01
CA SER A 322 22.22 -18.16 -26.98
C SER A 322 20.81 -18.52 -27.47
N PRO A 323 20.31 -19.75 -27.18
CA PRO A 323 19.17 -20.33 -27.89
C PRO A 323 17.88 -19.56 -27.60
N LYS A 324 17.27 -18.99 -28.65
CA LYS A 324 15.95 -18.35 -28.57
C LYS A 324 14.88 -19.40 -28.29
N LYS A 325 14.14 -19.21 -27.20
CA LYS A 325 12.79 -19.76 -26.99
C LYS A 325 11.96 -19.36 -28.22
N VAL A 326 11.40 -20.33 -28.93
CA VAL A 326 10.56 -20.08 -30.11
C VAL A 326 9.26 -19.44 -29.59
N SER A 327 9.06 -18.14 -29.82
CA SER A 327 7.81 -17.45 -29.49
C SER A 327 6.74 -17.84 -30.51
N THR A 328 5.96 -18.88 -30.22
CA THR A 328 4.79 -19.30 -30.99
C THR A 328 3.53 -18.51 -30.61
N GLY A 329 3.59 -17.18 -30.66
CA GLY A 329 2.42 -16.31 -30.44
C GLY A 329 2.54 -15.04 -31.27
N GLY A 330 1.50 -14.67 -32.03
CA GLY A 330 1.46 -13.40 -32.75
C GLY A 330 1.74 -12.23 -31.80
N SER A 331 2.42 -11.19 -32.30
CA SER A 331 2.75 -10.01 -31.49
C SER A 331 1.49 -9.43 -30.86
N LEU A 332 1.53 -9.13 -29.54
CA LEU A 332 0.44 -8.48 -28.81
C LEU A 332 0.40 -6.99 -29.15
N ARG A 333 0.20 -6.71 -30.43
CA ARG A 333 0.24 -5.39 -31.02
C ARG A 333 -0.98 -5.20 -31.91
N GLY A 334 -1.72 -4.12 -31.66
CA GLY A 334 -2.87 -3.73 -32.45
C GLY A 334 -2.48 -3.28 -33.87
N GLY A 335 -3.42 -3.43 -34.80
CA GLY A 335 -3.31 -2.93 -36.17
C GLY A 335 -3.65 -1.44 -36.35
N ASN A 336 -3.93 -0.71 -35.27
CA ASN A 336 -4.27 0.71 -35.24
C ASN A 336 -3.68 1.38 -33.97
N ASP A 337 -4.09 2.61 -33.69
CA ASP A 337 -3.60 3.42 -32.56
C ASP A 337 -4.27 3.09 -31.21
N HIS A 338 -5.04 2.00 -31.11
CA HIS A 338 -5.59 1.51 -29.85
C HIS A 338 -5.88 0.02 -29.88
N TYR A 339 -5.07 -0.77 -29.15
CA TYR A 339 -5.15 -2.21 -29.21
C TYR A 339 -6.40 -2.75 -28.50
N GLY A 340 -6.51 -2.48 -27.20
CA GLY A 340 -7.59 -3.04 -26.38
C GLY A 340 -8.16 -2.07 -25.37
N ILE A 341 -9.21 -2.51 -24.68
CA ILE A 341 -9.84 -1.78 -23.59
C ILE A 341 -10.32 -2.73 -22.49
N THR A 342 -10.24 -2.31 -21.24
CA THR A 342 -10.79 -3.08 -20.13
C THR A 342 -12.31 -2.96 -20.14
N TYR A 343 -12.99 -4.09 -20.01
CA TYR A 343 -14.44 -4.18 -19.98
C TYR A 343 -14.91 -4.93 -18.75
N THR A 344 -15.85 -4.34 -18.03
CA THR A 344 -16.57 -4.98 -16.92
C THR A 344 -18.04 -5.15 -17.31
N PRO A 345 -18.64 -6.32 -17.07
CA PRO A 345 -20.07 -6.57 -17.32
C PRO A 345 -20.95 -6.02 -16.17
N TYR A 346 -20.52 -4.97 -15.49
CA TYR A 346 -21.27 -4.32 -14.41
C TYR A 346 -21.92 -3.04 -14.89
N GLU A 347 -23.09 -2.73 -14.37
CA GLU A 347 -23.76 -1.46 -14.57
C GLU A 347 -22.95 -0.34 -13.91
N SER A 348 -22.60 0.66 -14.71
CA SER A 348 -21.76 1.80 -14.29
C SER A 348 -22.25 2.46 -13.00
N SER A 349 -23.57 2.55 -12.81
CA SER A 349 -24.19 3.30 -11.71
C SER A 349 -24.18 2.58 -10.36
N ASN A 350 -24.21 1.25 -10.34
CA ASN A 350 -24.49 0.49 -9.11
C ASN A 350 -23.72 -0.84 -8.98
N GLY A 351 -23.00 -1.27 -10.02
CA GLY A 351 -22.21 -2.50 -9.99
C GLY A 351 -23.01 -3.78 -10.17
N ASP A 352 -24.31 -3.71 -10.50
CA ASP A 352 -25.12 -4.90 -10.80
C ASP A 352 -24.68 -5.53 -12.13
N CYS A 353 -24.91 -6.83 -12.32
CA CYS A 353 -24.60 -7.48 -13.59
C CYS A 353 -25.46 -6.93 -14.74
N LYS A 354 -24.81 -6.52 -15.83
CA LYS A 354 -25.46 -6.15 -17.09
C LYS A 354 -26.20 -7.35 -17.68
N SER A 355 -27.32 -7.06 -18.36
CA SER A 355 -27.99 -8.07 -19.19
C SER A 355 -27.15 -8.46 -20.40
N ALA A 356 -27.36 -9.68 -20.93
CA ALA A 356 -26.64 -10.15 -22.11
C ALA A 356 -26.84 -9.23 -23.34
N ASP A 357 -28.04 -8.64 -23.51
CA ASP A 357 -28.32 -7.70 -24.61
C ASP A 357 -27.53 -6.39 -24.46
N LYS A 358 -27.36 -5.91 -23.21
CA LYS A 358 -26.55 -4.72 -22.94
C LYS A 358 -25.06 -5.01 -23.20
N VAL A 359 -24.57 -6.16 -22.75
CA VAL A 359 -23.20 -6.62 -23.06
C VAL A 359 -22.99 -6.72 -24.57
N ASP A 360 -23.92 -7.32 -25.31
CA ASP A 360 -23.83 -7.43 -26.77
C ASP A 360 -23.74 -6.06 -27.45
N SER A 361 -24.54 -5.09 -27.00
CA SER A 361 -24.50 -3.72 -27.49
C SER A 361 -23.18 -3.01 -27.17
N ASP A 362 -22.66 -3.17 -25.96
CA ASP A 362 -21.40 -2.55 -25.54
C ASP A 362 -20.23 -3.06 -26.40
N ILE A 363 -20.16 -4.39 -26.60
CA ILE A 363 -19.11 -5.01 -27.43
C ILE A 363 -19.24 -4.61 -28.90
N ALA A 364 -20.47 -4.44 -29.41
CA ALA A 364 -20.69 -3.89 -30.76
C ALA A 364 -20.13 -2.46 -30.88
N GLU A 365 -20.40 -1.59 -29.89
CA GLU A 365 -19.90 -0.22 -29.84
C GLU A 365 -18.36 -0.20 -29.85
N LEU A 366 -17.73 -1.04 -29.02
CA LEU A 366 -16.28 -1.18 -28.96
C LEU A 366 -15.69 -1.64 -30.30
N LYS A 367 -16.40 -2.49 -31.04
CA LYS A 367 -15.97 -2.91 -32.38
C LYS A 367 -16.02 -1.75 -33.36
N GLU A 368 -17.09 -0.96 -33.32
CA GLU A 368 -17.26 0.23 -34.16
C GLU A 368 -16.20 1.29 -33.86
N ALA A 369 -15.79 1.42 -32.59
CA ALA A 369 -14.70 2.31 -32.17
C ALA A 369 -13.33 1.87 -32.70
N GLY A 370 -13.18 0.61 -33.14
CA GLY A 370 -11.93 0.06 -33.67
C GLY A 370 -11.12 -0.78 -32.70
N PHE A 371 -11.64 -1.09 -31.50
CA PHE A 371 -10.95 -1.99 -30.57
C PHE A 371 -10.87 -3.41 -31.14
N GLN A 372 -9.72 -4.03 -30.94
CA GLN A 372 -9.44 -5.38 -31.44
C GLN A 372 -9.63 -6.43 -30.36
N ILE A 373 -9.45 -6.03 -29.10
CA ILE A 373 -9.47 -6.91 -27.95
C ILE A 373 -10.12 -6.22 -26.74
N ILE A 374 -10.88 -6.95 -25.94
CA ILE A 374 -11.27 -6.50 -24.60
C ILE A 374 -10.51 -7.28 -23.54
N ARG A 375 -10.25 -6.65 -22.40
CA ARG A 375 -9.72 -7.31 -21.21
C ARG A 375 -10.81 -7.46 -20.16
N SER A 376 -11.07 -8.70 -19.74
CA SER A 376 -11.89 -9.02 -18.58
C SER A 376 -11.04 -9.53 -17.42
N TYR A 377 -11.47 -9.25 -16.20
CA TYR A 377 -10.72 -9.52 -14.97
C TYR A 377 -11.01 -10.88 -14.34
N SER A 378 -12.25 -11.34 -14.45
CA SER A 378 -12.77 -12.53 -13.76
C SER A 378 -13.87 -13.19 -14.61
N THR A 379 -14.49 -14.22 -14.05
CA THR A 379 -15.64 -14.90 -14.66
C THR A 379 -16.99 -14.38 -14.16
N ASP A 380 -17.01 -13.26 -13.42
CA ASP A 380 -18.22 -12.71 -12.80
C ASP A 380 -19.29 -12.33 -13.85
N CYS A 381 -20.56 -12.24 -13.43
CA CYS A 381 -21.68 -11.82 -14.28
C CYS A 381 -21.78 -12.56 -15.63
N ASP A 382 -21.61 -13.88 -15.60
CA ASP A 382 -21.65 -14.73 -16.78
C ASP A 382 -20.64 -14.32 -17.87
N THR A 383 -19.52 -13.65 -17.52
CA THR A 383 -18.55 -13.10 -18.48
C THR A 383 -18.22 -14.06 -19.62
N LEU A 384 -17.92 -15.33 -19.31
CA LEU A 384 -17.54 -16.32 -20.32
C LEU A 384 -18.66 -16.57 -21.35
N LYS A 385 -19.92 -16.54 -20.90
CA LYS A 385 -21.09 -16.77 -21.76
C LYS A 385 -21.54 -15.49 -22.46
N SER A 386 -21.74 -14.40 -21.72
CA SER A 386 -22.28 -13.14 -22.23
C SER A 386 -21.22 -12.37 -23.02
N VAL A 387 -20.12 -11.98 -22.37
CA VAL A 387 -19.02 -11.22 -22.99
C VAL A 387 -18.31 -12.08 -24.03
N GLY A 388 -18.00 -13.33 -23.72
CA GLY A 388 -17.38 -14.26 -24.67
C GLY A 388 -18.26 -14.52 -25.90
N GLY A 389 -19.57 -14.69 -25.71
CA GLY A 389 -20.53 -14.81 -26.80
C GLY A 389 -20.60 -13.58 -27.70
N ALA A 390 -20.63 -12.38 -27.10
CA ALA A 390 -20.64 -11.11 -27.82
C ALA A 390 -19.32 -10.87 -28.58
N CYS A 391 -18.17 -11.14 -27.96
CA CYS A 391 -16.85 -11.05 -28.58
C CYS A 391 -16.76 -11.94 -29.83
N LYS A 392 -17.22 -13.21 -29.72
CA LYS A 392 -17.33 -14.13 -30.86
C LYS A 392 -18.15 -13.56 -31.99
N LYS A 393 -19.32 -13.01 -31.67
CA LYS A 393 -20.30 -12.50 -32.63
C LYS A 393 -19.76 -11.30 -33.41
N HIS A 394 -19.07 -10.38 -32.74
CA HIS A 394 -18.60 -9.13 -33.34
C HIS A 394 -17.14 -9.20 -33.86
N GLY A 395 -16.45 -10.33 -33.65
CA GLY A 395 -15.06 -10.49 -34.07
C GLY A 395 -14.11 -9.58 -33.30
N ILE A 396 -14.29 -9.55 -31.97
CA ILE A 396 -13.36 -8.99 -31.00
C ILE A 396 -12.74 -10.16 -30.23
N ASP A 397 -11.44 -10.11 -30.02
CA ASP A 397 -10.74 -11.11 -29.22
C ASP A 397 -10.79 -10.76 -27.72
N MET A 398 -10.29 -11.65 -26.85
CA MET A 398 -10.28 -11.45 -25.40
C MET A 398 -8.88 -11.61 -24.78
N ILE A 399 -8.59 -10.73 -23.83
CA ILE A 399 -7.67 -10.99 -22.72
C ILE A 399 -8.54 -11.43 -21.54
N ILE A 400 -8.28 -12.62 -20.99
CA ILE A 400 -9.06 -13.16 -19.86
C ILE A 400 -8.20 -13.18 -18.60
N GLY A 401 -8.86 -12.96 -17.46
CA GLY A 401 -8.24 -12.87 -16.15
C GLY A 401 -8.73 -13.96 -15.19
N VAL A 402 -7.84 -14.38 -14.29
CA VAL A 402 -8.20 -14.98 -13.01
C VAL A 402 -7.91 -13.95 -11.93
N PHE A 403 -8.95 -13.43 -11.30
CA PHE A 403 -8.83 -12.38 -10.30
C PHE A 403 -8.50 -12.97 -8.93
N VAL A 404 -7.45 -12.45 -8.30
CA VAL A 404 -7.01 -12.84 -6.96
C VAL A 404 -7.40 -11.75 -5.96
N LYS A 405 -7.88 -12.17 -4.79
CA LYS A 405 -8.33 -11.27 -3.72
C LYS A 405 -7.63 -11.64 -2.41
N ALA A 406 -7.88 -10.83 -1.38
CA ALA A 406 -7.36 -11.03 -0.02
C ALA A 406 -7.74 -12.39 0.63
N SER A 407 -8.71 -13.14 0.09
CA SER A 407 -9.10 -14.45 0.60
C SER A 407 -8.05 -15.54 0.40
N GLY A 408 -7.06 -15.30 -0.46
CA GLY A 408 -5.85 -16.13 -0.58
C GLY A 408 -5.42 -16.37 -2.04
N CYS A 409 -4.15 -16.73 -2.23
CA CYS A 409 -3.51 -16.87 -3.54
C CYS A 409 -3.18 -18.33 -3.91
N SER A 410 -4.15 -19.24 -3.79
CA SER A 410 -3.97 -20.63 -4.23
C SER A 410 -5.13 -21.08 -5.10
N TYR A 411 -4.91 -22.10 -5.92
CA TYR A 411 -6.00 -22.73 -6.68
C TYR A 411 -7.10 -23.30 -5.77
N GLU A 412 -6.78 -23.68 -4.53
CA GLU A 412 -7.77 -24.21 -3.59
C GLU A 412 -8.60 -23.10 -2.92
N THR A 413 -8.26 -21.82 -3.12
CA THR A 413 -9.12 -20.70 -2.72
C THR A 413 -10.44 -20.80 -3.52
N PRO A 414 -11.62 -20.92 -2.89
CA PRO A 414 -12.87 -21.24 -3.59
C PRO A 414 -13.18 -20.32 -4.78
N GLU A 415 -12.96 -19.02 -4.62
CA GLU A 415 -13.22 -18.01 -5.66
C GLU A 415 -12.24 -18.10 -6.84
N ILE A 416 -11.00 -18.53 -6.61
CA ILE A 416 -10.01 -18.77 -7.68
C ILE A 416 -10.33 -20.08 -8.37
N LYS A 417 -10.64 -21.13 -7.58
CA LYS A 417 -11.00 -22.44 -8.09
C LYS A 417 -12.17 -22.37 -9.07
N GLU A 418 -13.23 -21.66 -8.69
CA GLU A 418 -14.43 -21.47 -9.50
C GLU A 418 -14.09 -20.80 -10.84
N GLN A 419 -13.30 -19.72 -10.83
CA GLN A 419 -12.87 -19.02 -12.05
C GLN A 419 -12.05 -19.95 -12.96
N VAL A 420 -11.05 -20.63 -12.41
CA VAL A 420 -10.14 -21.50 -13.19
C VAL A 420 -10.89 -22.69 -13.78
N ASP A 421 -11.75 -23.35 -13.00
CA ASP A 421 -12.53 -24.48 -13.47
C ASP A 421 -13.54 -24.05 -14.55
N ALA A 422 -14.22 -22.89 -14.37
CA ALA A 422 -15.14 -22.35 -15.36
C ALA A 422 -14.45 -21.96 -16.68
N ILE A 423 -13.27 -21.35 -16.62
CA ILE A 423 -12.47 -21.02 -17.82
C ILE A 423 -12.02 -22.31 -18.54
N ALA A 424 -11.54 -23.30 -17.79
CA ALA A 424 -11.12 -24.58 -18.34
C ALA A 424 -12.28 -25.34 -19.01
N GLU A 425 -13.49 -25.25 -18.47
CA GLU A 425 -14.71 -25.81 -19.07
C GLU A 425 -15.17 -25.03 -20.31
N TRP A 426 -15.10 -23.69 -20.27
CA TRP A 426 -15.52 -22.83 -21.38
C TRP A 426 -14.70 -23.05 -22.66
N ALA A 427 -13.39 -23.17 -22.52
CA ALA A 427 -12.46 -23.65 -23.54
C ALA A 427 -12.55 -23.00 -24.95
N GLN A 428 -12.97 -21.73 -25.06
CA GLN A 428 -12.99 -20.98 -26.33
C GLN A 428 -11.61 -20.35 -26.62
N TRP A 429 -10.59 -21.18 -26.73
CA TRP A 429 -9.18 -20.74 -26.82
C TRP A 429 -8.83 -19.95 -28.09
N ASP A 430 -9.60 -20.10 -29.17
CA ASP A 430 -9.42 -19.36 -30.41
C ASP A 430 -9.63 -17.84 -30.25
N GLN A 431 -10.43 -17.46 -29.25
CA GLN A 431 -10.76 -16.07 -28.92
C GLN A 431 -9.77 -15.42 -27.95
N VAL A 432 -8.97 -16.22 -27.24
CA VAL A 432 -8.12 -15.73 -26.15
C VAL A 432 -6.73 -15.38 -26.71
N LYS A 433 -6.32 -14.11 -26.66
CA LYS A 433 -4.95 -13.71 -27.06
C LYS A 433 -3.96 -13.66 -25.93
N LEU A 434 -4.43 -13.48 -24.70
CA LEU A 434 -3.59 -13.43 -23.52
C LEU A 434 -4.37 -13.90 -22.30
N PHE A 435 -3.73 -14.73 -21.49
CA PHE A 435 -4.26 -15.18 -20.20
C PHE A 435 -3.50 -14.49 -19.07
N VAL A 436 -4.22 -13.73 -18.25
CA VAL A 436 -3.68 -12.98 -17.11
C VAL A 436 -4.03 -13.68 -15.81
N VAL A 437 -3.04 -14.00 -14.98
CA VAL A 437 -3.26 -14.60 -13.65
C VAL A 437 -2.92 -13.57 -12.58
N GLY A 438 -3.92 -13.11 -11.83
CA GLY A 438 -3.78 -12.02 -10.86
C GLY A 438 -3.80 -10.63 -11.51
N ASN A 439 -4.27 -9.65 -10.73
CA ASN A 439 -4.21 -8.23 -11.07
C ASN A 439 -3.83 -7.45 -9.82
N GLU A 440 -2.62 -6.86 -9.83
CA GLU A 440 -2.00 -6.16 -8.70
C GLU A 440 -2.04 -6.99 -7.41
N ALA A 441 -1.89 -8.32 -7.54
CA ALA A 441 -2.04 -9.25 -6.44
C ALA A 441 -0.84 -9.22 -5.49
N ILE A 442 0.36 -8.99 -6.03
CA ILE A 442 1.58 -8.78 -5.25
C ILE A 442 1.56 -7.37 -4.64
N MET A 443 1.23 -6.34 -5.43
CA MET A 443 1.14 -4.96 -4.93
C MET A 443 0.22 -4.83 -3.70
N ASN A 444 -0.91 -5.51 -3.73
CA ASN A 444 -1.90 -5.50 -2.65
C ASN A 444 -1.60 -6.49 -1.51
N GLY A 445 -0.49 -7.24 -1.59
CA GLY A 445 -0.12 -8.25 -0.59
C GLY A 445 -1.07 -9.45 -0.52
N PHE A 446 -1.86 -9.69 -1.57
CA PHE A 446 -2.73 -10.87 -1.66
C PHE A 446 -1.93 -12.13 -2.02
N CYS A 447 -0.83 -11.95 -2.74
CA CYS A 447 0.14 -12.98 -3.09
C CYS A 447 1.56 -12.51 -2.79
N SER A 448 2.41 -13.43 -2.34
CA SER A 448 3.84 -13.35 -2.63
C SER A 448 4.11 -13.71 -4.10
N ALA A 449 5.27 -13.32 -4.64
CA ALA A 449 5.67 -13.69 -6.00
C ALA A 449 5.77 -15.22 -6.18
N ALA A 450 6.13 -15.97 -5.13
CA ALA A 450 6.19 -17.42 -5.15
C ALA A 450 4.79 -18.07 -5.22
N GLU A 451 3.82 -17.57 -4.45
CA GLU A 451 2.43 -18.06 -4.53
C GLU A 451 1.82 -17.78 -5.90
N LEU A 452 2.06 -16.58 -6.45
CA LEU A 452 1.54 -16.25 -7.77
C LEU A 452 2.17 -17.11 -8.88
N ARG A 453 3.47 -17.46 -8.75
CA ARG A 453 4.16 -18.44 -9.61
C ARG A 453 3.50 -19.82 -9.54
N GLU A 454 3.19 -20.31 -8.35
CA GLU A 454 2.53 -21.60 -8.19
C GLU A 454 1.14 -21.57 -8.83
N LEU A 455 0.38 -20.49 -8.59
CA LEU A 455 -0.95 -20.32 -9.17
C LEU A 455 -0.92 -20.32 -10.69
N ILE A 456 -0.07 -19.53 -11.34
CA ILE A 456 0.04 -19.51 -12.82
C ILE A 456 0.43 -20.89 -13.37
N THR A 457 1.26 -21.65 -12.67
CA THR A 457 1.65 -23.01 -13.06
C THR A 457 0.44 -23.96 -13.00
N VAL A 458 -0.38 -23.87 -11.95
CA VAL A 458 -1.62 -24.67 -11.84
C VAL A 458 -2.63 -24.26 -12.91
N VAL A 459 -2.82 -22.96 -13.16
CA VAL A 459 -3.73 -22.46 -14.21
C VAL A 459 -3.29 -22.99 -15.58
N LYS A 460 -2.00 -22.95 -15.91
CA LYS A 460 -1.45 -23.55 -17.15
C LYS A 460 -1.78 -25.03 -17.26
N SER A 461 -1.68 -25.78 -16.15
CA SER A 461 -2.01 -27.21 -16.15
C SER A 461 -3.51 -27.48 -16.32
N LYS A 462 -4.39 -26.65 -15.73
CA LYS A 462 -5.85 -26.81 -15.79
C LYS A 462 -6.42 -26.39 -17.14
N CYS A 463 -5.85 -25.34 -17.73
CA CYS A 463 -6.22 -24.79 -19.03
C CYS A 463 -5.29 -25.32 -20.14
N SER A 464 -4.88 -26.59 -20.09
CA SER A 464 -3.86 -27.15 -21.00
C SER A 464 -4.22 -27.14 -22.48
N GLY A 465 -5.49 -26.89 -22.82
CA GLY A 465 -5.94 -26.68 -24.20
C GLY A 465 -5.58 -25.30 -24.76
N TYR A 466 -5.31 -24.31 -23.90
CA TYR A 466 -4.84 -23.00 -24.29
C TYR A 466 -3.34 -23.05 -24.59
N THR A 467 -2.97 -22.57 -25.78
CA THR A 467 -1.57 -22.58 -26.27
C THR A 467 -1.01 -21.18 -26.49
N GLY A 468 -1.77 -20.15 -26.15
CA GLY A 468 -1.34 -18.76 -26.22
C GLY A 468 -0.50 -18.33 -25.00
N PRO A 469 -0.08 -17.06 -24.97
CA PRO A 469 0.79 -16.54 -23.92
C PRO A 469 0.08 -16.36 -22.59
N TYR A 470 0.85 -16.52 -21.51
CA TYR A 470 0.43 -16.15 -20.16
C TYR A 470 1.24 -14.97 -19.63
N THR A 471 0.63 -14.18 -18.76
CA THR A 471 1.27 -13.13 -17.95
C THR A 471 0.60 -13.03 -16.58
N ILE A 472 1.18 -12.22 -15.70
CA ILE A 472 0.50 -11.57 -14.58
C ILE A 472 0.24 -10.10 -14.94
N ALA A 473 -0.59 -9.39 -14.17
CA ALA A 473 -0.74 -7.94 -14.28
C ALA A 473 -0.31 -7.28 -12.96
N GLU A 474 0.82 -6.60 -12.96
CA GLU A 474 1.35 -5.84 -11.81
C GLU A 474 1.81 -4.45 -12.29
N THR A 475 2.02 -3.51 -11.38
CA THR A 475 2.64 -2.22 -11.72
C THR A 475 4.14 -2.39 -12.01
N LEU A 476 4.74 -1.43 -12.73
CA LEU A 476 6.15 -1.53 -13.11
C LEU A 476 7.10 -1.67 -11.91
N ASN A 477 6.85 -0.92 -10.83
CA ASN A 477 7.67 -0.99 -9.62
C ASN A 477 7.66 -2.38 -8.96
N ILE A 478 6.59 -3.16 -9.13
CA ILE A 478 6.52 -4.55 -8.64
C ILE A 478 7.31 -5.47 -9.57
N TRP A 479 7.22 -5.28 -10.89
CA TRP A 479 8.03 -6.01 -11.86
C TRP A 479 9.54 -5.78 -11.68
N GLU A 480 9.95 -4.59 -11.26
CA GLU A 480 11.35 -4.24 -11.02
C GLU A 480 11.93 -4.88 -9.74
N GLN A 481 11.08 -5.42 -8.85
CA GLN A 481 11.56 -6.12 -7.65
C GLN A 481 12.32 -7.40 -8.02
N PRO A 482 13.52 -7.63 -7.46
CA PRO A 482 14.30 -8.84 -7.72
C PRO A 482 13.52 -10.14 -7.46
N GLU A 483 12.71 -10.16 -6.41
CA GLU A 483 11.90 -11.32 -6.02
C GLU A 483 10.84 -11.65 -7.07
N THR A 484 10.11 -10.62 -7.54
CA THR A 484 9.12 -10.76 -8.61
C THR A 484 9.77 -11.20 -9.91
N LYS A 485 10.84 -10.50 -10.34
CA LYS A 485 11.58 -10.84 -11.56
C LYS A 485 12.08 -12.29 -11.53
N SER A 486 12.70 -12.71 -10.42
CA SER A 486 13.25 -14.06 -10.29
C SER A 486 12.17 -15.15 -10.24
N ALA A 487 11.00 -14.86 -9.64
CA ALA A 487 9.96 -15.86 -9.46
C ALA A 487 9.01 -15.99 -10.68
N ILE A 488 8.86 -14.94 -11.48
CA ILE A 488 7.80 -14.88 -12.51
C ILE A 488 8.34 -15.04 -13.94
N CYS A 489 9.51 -14.50 -14.26
CA CYS A 489 9.94 -14.34 -15.66
C CYS A 489 10.03 -15.64 -16.48
N ASP A 490 10.36 -16.78 -15.86
CA ASP A 490 10.47 -18.08 -16.53
C ASP A 490 9.12 -18.81 -16.69
N VAL A 491 8.09 -18.41 -15.93
CA VAL A 491 6.73 -19.00 -16.01
C VAL A 491 5.74 -18.15 -16.80
N VAL A 492 6.10 -16.94 -17.23
CA VAL A 492 5.30 -16.12 -18.15
C VAL A 492 5.90 -16.10 -19.55
N ASP A 493 5.08 -15.74 -20.53
CA ASP A 493 5.45 -15.67 -21.95
C ASP A 493 5.47 -14.21 -22.46
N VAL A 494 4.82 -13.31 -21.71
CA VAL A 494 4.70 -11.87 -21.95
C VAL A 494 4.94 -11.16 -20.63
N THR A 495 5.60 -10.00 -20.67
CA THR A 495 5.73 -9.12 -19.49
C THR A 495 4.66 -8.04 -19.59
N GLY A 496 3.52 -8.25 -18.95
CA GLY A 496 2.39 -7.33 -18.93
C GLY A 496 2.33 -6.50 -17.64
N ALA A 497 2.20 -5.18 -17.75
CA ALA A 497 2.09 -4.30 -16.58
C ALA A 497 0.91 -3.34 -16.66
N ASN A 498 0.39 -2.91 -15.50
CA ASN A 498 -0.53 -1.80 -15.40
C ASN A 498 0.28 -0.50 -15.30
N ILE A 499 0.12 0.41 -16.26
CA ILE A 499 0.90 1.66 -16.32
C ILE A 499 -0.06 2.83 -16.55
N HIS A 500 -0.33 3.55 -15.46
CA HIS A 500 -1.18 4.73 -15.45
C HIS A 500 -0.35 6.01 -15.26
N PRO A 501 -0.23 6.88 -16.27
CA PRO A 501 0.55 8.11 -16.17
C PRO A 501 0.03 9.07 -15.08
N TYR A 502 -1.29 9.05 -14.79
CA TYR A 502 -1.92 9.89 -13.76
C TYR A 502 -1.30 9.72 -12.35
N PHE A 503 -0.81 8.52 -12.02
CA PHE A 503 -0.20 8.25 -10.71
C PHE A 503 1.27 8.71 -10.63
N ASN A 504 1.78 9.40 -11.65
CA ASN A 504 3.06 10.09 -11.57
C ASN A 504 2.83 11.60 -11.47
N ALA A 505 3.26 12.20 -10.36
CA ALA A 505 3.00 13.60 -10.04
C ALA A 505 3.65 14.61 -11.01
N GLU A 506 4.60 14.16 -11.83
CA GLU A 506 5.35 15.02 -12.76
C GLU A 506 4.78 14.96 -14.19
N VAL A 507 3.89 14.00 -14.47
CA VAL A 507 3.37 13.77 -15.82
C VAL A 507 2.18 14.69 -16.07
N THR A 508 2.28 15.49 -17.13
CA THR A 508 1.15 16.26 -17.66
C THR A 508 0.29 15.39 -18.58
N PRO A 509 -0.98 15.74 -18.84
CA PRO A 509 -1.79 15.04 -19.84
C PRO A 509 -1.10 14.91 -21.20
N SER A 510 -0.49 15.98 -21.71
CA SER A 510 0.24 15.95 -23.00
C SER A 510 1.43 14.99 -23.02
N ASP A 511 2.09 14.77 -21.88
CA ASP A 511 3.27 13.90 -21.77
C ASP A 511 2.92 12.44 -21.45
N ALA A 512 1.64 12.12 -21.25
CA ALA A 512 1.16 10.80 -20.84
C ALA A 512 1.66 9.67 -21.76
N GLY A 513 1.60 9.84 -23.09
CA GLY A 513 2.06 8.85 -24.04
C GLY A 513 3.57 8.63 -24.02
N THR A 514 4.36 9.70 -23.93
CA THR A 514 5.82 9.63 -23.78
C THR A 514 6.22 8.88 -22.51
N PHE A 515 5.54 9.18 -21.40
CA PHE A 515 5.76 8.48 -20.14
C PHE A 515 5.49 6.97 -20.30
N VAL A 516 4.30 6.59 -20.77
CA VAL A 516 3.91 5.18 -20.91
C VAL A 516 4.86 4.43 -21.85
N SER A 517 5.27 5.03 -22.97
CA SER A 517 6.27 4.45 -23.86
C SER A 517 7.60 4.20 -23.16
N GLY A 518 8.09 5.14 -22.37
CA GLY A 518 9.30 4.96 -21.56
C GLY A 518 9.18 3.83 -20.52
N GLN A 519 8.01 3.70 -19.87
CA GLN A 519 7.75 2.61 -18.93
C GLN A 519 7.72 1.24 -19.63
N LEU A 520 7.16 1.15 -20.85
CA LEU A 520 7.20 -0.06 -21.69
C LEU A 520 8.64 -0.44 -22.08
N GLU A 521 9.51 0.53 -22.35
CA GLU A 521 10.94 0.27 -22.60
C GLU A 521 11.65 -0.31 -21.37
N ILE A 522 11.32 0.17 -20.16
CA ILE A 522 11.85 -0.40 -18.92
C ILE A 522 11.33 -1.84 -18.74
N LEU A 523 10.01 -2.04 -18.89
CA LEU A 523 9.36 -3.34 -18.79
C LEU A 523 10.00 -4.40 -19.71
N SER A 524 10.41 -3.98 -20.92
CA SER A 524 11.06 -4.86 -21.91
C SER A 524 12.41 -5.44 -21.47
N LYS A 525 13.05 -4.84 -20.47
CA LYS A 525 14.35 -5.24 -19.92
C LYS A 525 14.21 -6.12 -18.67
N ILE A 526 12.99 -6.35 -18.18
CA ILE A 526 12.76 -7.12 -16.94
C ILE A 526 12.86 -8.61 -17.23
N CYS A 527 11.94 -9.16 -18.02
CA CYS A 527 12.00 -10.54 -18.51
C CYS A 527 12.50 -10.56 -19.96
N GLU A 528 13.83 -10.48 -20.13
CA GLU A 528 14.46 -10.36 -21.45
C GLU A 528 14.01 -11.47 -22.42
N GLY A 529 13.56 -11.06 -23.60
CA GLY A 529 13.09 -11.96 -24.67
C GLY A 529 11.57 -12.12 -24.74
N ASN A 530 10.82 -11.72 -23.70
CA ASN A 530 9.36 -11.66 -23.75
C ASN A 530 8.88 -10.42 -24.53
N ASP A 531 7.72 -10.52 -25.18
CA ASP A 531 7.00 -9.33 -25.65
C ASP A 531 6.43 -8.57 -24.44
N VAL A 532 6.12 -7.29 -24.63
CA VAL A 532 5.58 -6.41 -23.57
C VAL A 532 4.28 -5.74 -23.99
N ILE A 533 3.40 -5.57 -23.02
CA ILE A 533 2.08 -4.96 -23.17
C ILE A 533 1.71 -4.15 -21.92
N ASN A 534 1.07 -3.00 -22.13
CA ASN A 534 0.42 -2.27 -21.04
C ASN A 534 -1.02 -2.79 -20.91
N LEU A 535 -1.33 -3.43 -19.78
CA LEU A 535 -2.60 -4.11 -19.54
C LEU A 535 -3.69 -3.19 -18.99
N GLU A 536 -3.32 -2.01 -18.51
CA GLU A 536 -4.23 -0.99 -17.98
C GLU A 536 -3.56 0.39 -18.08
N CYS A 537 -4.19 1.27 -18.86
CA CYS A 537 -3.71 2.63 -19.05
C CYS A 537 -4.85 3.60 -19.20
N GLY A 538 -4.82 4.72 -18.49
CA GLY A 538 -5.89 5.70 -18.59
C GLY A 538 -5.55 6.98 -17.86
N TRP A 539 -6.53 7.88 -17.87
CA TRP A 539 -6.52 9.13 -17.15
C TRP A 539 -7.93 9.40 -16.60
N PRO A 540 -8.10 9.81 -15.34
CA PRO A 540 -9.44 10.04 -14.81
C PRO A 540 -10.02 11.38 -15.28
N SER A 541 -11.33 11.41 -15.50
CA SER A 541 -12.07 12.62 -15.90
C SER A 541 -12.52 13.48 -14.72
N GLU A 542 -12.42 12.98 -13.49
CA GLU A 542 -12.75 13.67 -12.24
C GLU A 542 -11.83 13.18 -11.10
N GLY A 543 -11.69 13.97 -10.04
CA GLY A 543 -10.90 13.64 -8.86
C GLY A 543 -9.98 14.78 -8.43
N ASN A 544 -8.92 14.45 -7.70
CA ASN A 544 -7.91 15.39 -7.23
C ASN A 544 -6.69 15.41 -8.16
N CYS A 545 -6.02 16.54 -8.33
CA CYS A 545 -4.72 16.56 -8.99
C CYS A 545 -3.67 15.81 -8.15
N ASN A 546 -2.81 15.05 -8.83
CA ASN A 546 -1.57 14.52 -8.29
C ASN A 546 -0.41 15.33 -8.89
N GLY A 547 0.04 16.38 -8.21
CA GLY A 547 1.03 17.30 -8.78
C GLY A 547 0.54 17.91 -10.11
N SER A 548 1.28 17.69 -11.19
CA SER A 548 0.95 18.08 -12.57
C SER A 548 -0.10 17.19 -13.25
N ALA A 549 -0.36 16.00 -12.69
CA ALA A 549 -1.37 15.08 -13.21
C ALA A 549 -2.76 15.45 -12.68
N CYS A 550 -3.39 16.42 -13.33
CA CYS A 550 -4.76 16.84 -13.00
C CYS A 550 -5.81 16.04 -13.79
N PRO A 551 -6.85 15.48 -13.14
CA PRO A 551 -7.96 14.85 -13.82
C PRO A 551 -8.91 15.90 -14.39
N GLY A 552 -9.66 15.52 -15.41
CA GLY A 552 -10.63 16.38 -16.09
C GLY A 552 -10.99 15.82 -17.45
N LYS A 553 -12.10 16.27 -18.04
CA LYS A 553 -12.57 15.74 -19.34
C LYS A 553 -11.64 16.14 -20.48
N GLU A 554 -11.15 17.37 -20.48
CA GLU A 554 -10.21 17.87 -21.49
C GLU A 554 -8.83 17.21 -21.30
N GLU A 555 -8.38 17.09 -20.06
CA GLU A 555 -7.14 16.44 -19.66
C GLU A 555 -7.16 14.94 -19.98
N GLN A 556 -8.27 14.24 -19.72
CA GLN A 556 -8.42 12.84 -20.12
C GLN A 556 -8.35 12.71 -21.65
N ALA A 557 -9.05 13.55 -22.40
CA ALA A 557 -9.00 13.50 -23.86
C ALA A 557 -7.58 13.75 -24.40
N GLU A 558 -6.85 14.71 -23.84
CA GLU A 558 -5.47 15.01 -24.19
C GLU A 558 -4.52 13.84 -23.86
N ALA A 559 -4.63 13.28 -22.66
CA ALA A 559 -3.82 12.14 -22.24
C ALA A 559 -4.07 10.89 -23.08
N ILE A 560 -5.34 10.54 -23.31
CA ILE A 560 -5.70 9.38 -24.14
C ILE A 560 -5.19 9.58 -25.57
N LYS A 561 -5.31 10.78 -26.14
CA LYS A 561 -4.74 11.09 -27.46
C LYS A 561 -3.22 10.91 -27.47
N SER A 562 -2.50 11.44 -26.48
CA SER A 562 -1.05 11.29 -26.35
C SER A 562 -0.63 9.82 -26.28
N ILE A 563 -1.33 9.00 -25.51
CA ILE A 563 -1.10 7.55 -25.39
C ILE A 563 -1.34 6.84 -26.72
N ARG A 564 -2.46 7.13 -27.40
CA ARG A 564 -2.80 6.54 -28.71
C ARG A 564 -1.70 6.78 -29.74
N GLU A 565 -1.23 8.01 -29.84
CA GLU A 565 -0.18 8.42 -30.80
C GLU A 565 1.18 7.77 -30.49
N SER A 566 1.47 7.49 -29.22
CA SER A 566 2.80 7.02 -28.77
C SER A 566 2.94 5.50 -28.69
N CYS A 567 1.94 4.83 -28.10
CA CYS A 567 2.00 3.41 -27.74
C CYS A 567 0.63 2.73 -27.65
N GLY A 568 -0.40 3.30 -28.28
CA GLY A 568 -1.77 2.77 -28.22
C GLY A 568 -1.90 1.38 -28.82
N ASP A 569 -1.06 1.04 -29.79
CA ASP A 569 -0.95 -0.30 -30.38
C ASP A 569 -0.44 -1.37 -29.41
N LYS A 570 0.11 -1.02 -28.25
CA LYS A 570 0.56 -1.94 -27.19
C LYS A 570 -0.17 -1.70 -25.86
N THR A 571 -1.29 -1.00 -25.90
CA THR A 571 -1.99 -0.53 -24.70
C THR A 571 -3.43 -1.02 -24.66
N VAL A 572 -3.81 -1.53 -23.49
CA VAL A 572 -5.19 -1.78 -23.09
C VAL A 572 -5.67 -0.58 -22.28
N PHE A 573 -6.59 0.19 -22.84
CA PHE A 573 -7.12 1.40 -22.22
C PHE A 573 -8.06 1.06 -21.06
N PHE A 574 -8.06 1.90 -20.04
CA PHE A 574 -8.84 1.76 -18.82
C PHE A 574 -9.65 3.04 -18.59
N SER A 575 -10.99 3.00 -18.64
CA SER A 575 -11.89 1.85 -18.91
C SER A 575 -13.00 2.22 -19.91
N TYR A 576 -13.81 1.24 -20.35
CA TYR A 576 -14.92 1.54 -21.27
C TYR A 576 -15.92 2.54 -20.69
N GLU A 577 -16.45 2.28 -19.49
CA GLU A 577 -17.34 3.18 -18.77
C GLU A 577 -16.78 3.52 -17.40
N ASP A 578 -17.32 4.57 -16.80
CA ASP A 578 -17.08 4.91 -15.40
C ASP A 578 -17.63 3.81 -14.50
N ASP A 579 -16.92 3.47 -13.44
CA ASP A 579 -17.36 2.51 -12.43
C ASP A 579 -17.79 3.24 -11.15
N LYS A 580 -18.98 3.86 -11.14
CA LYS A 580 -19.48 4.66 -9.99
C LYS A 580 -19.73 3.85 -8.73
N TRP A 581 -19.70 2.52 -8.84
CA TRP A 581 -19.82 1.58 -7.74
C TRP A 581 -18.51 1.32 -7.00
N LYS A 582 -17.36 1.77 -7.53
CA LYS A 582 -16.06 1.66 -6.83
C LYS A 582 -15.96 2.67 -5.70
N GLU A 583 -15.19 2.34 -4.67
CA GLU A 583 -14.76 3.32 -3.68
C GLU A 583 -13.92 4.41 -4.37
N PRO A 584 -14.12 5.71 -4.09
CA PRO A 584 -13.44 6.81 -4.80
C PRO A 584 -11.90 6.79 -4.75
N GLY A 585 -11.33 6.09 -3.79
CA GLY A 585 -9.89 6.06 -3.52
C GLY A 585 -9.35 7.39 -2.96
N SER A 586 -8.07 7.43 -2.60
CA SER A 586 -7.42 8.63 -2.04
C SER A 586 -7.42 9.83 -2.99
N CYS A 587 -7.47 9.54 -4.29
CA CYS A 587 -7.48 10.50 -5.37
C CYS A 587 -8.89 10.99 -5.76
N ASN A 588 -9.95 10.43 -5.16
CA ASN A 588 -11.34 10.64 -5.58
C ASN A 588 -11.56 10.39 -7.09
N CYS A 589 -10.76 9.52 -7.71
CA CYS A 589 -10.72 9.35 -9.15
C CYS A 589 -11.22 7.97 -9.64
N GLU A 590 -11.30 6.98 -8.75
CA GLU A 590 -11.57 5.58 -9.11
C GLU A 590 -12.94 5.35 -9.76
N GLN A 591 -13.87 6.29 -9.59
CA GLN A 591 -15.20 6.26 -10.18
C GLN A 591 -15.26 6.89 -11.58
N SER A 592 -14.18 7.47 -12.11
CA SER A 592 -14.24 8.38 -13.26
C SER A 592 -13.20 8.11 -14.36
N TRP A 593 -12.84 6.84 -14.57
CA TRP A 593 -11.86 6.40 -15.59
C TRP A 593 -12.44 6.06 -16.96
N GLY A 594 -13.77 6.06 -17.11
CA GLY A 594 -14.44 5.75 -18.38
C GLY A 594 -13.97 6.69 -19.48
N CYS A 595 -13.41 6.14 -20.55
CA CYS A 595 -12.75 6.92 -21.60
C CYS A 595 -13.36 6.70 -23.00
N LYS A 596 -14.52 6.04 -23.11
CA LYS A 596 -15.13 5.73 -24.41
C LYS A 596 -15.33 6.95 -25.32
N SER A 597 -15.64 8.11 -24.75
CA SER A 597 -15.81 9.37 -25.51
C SER A 597 -14.53 9.87 -26.18
N ALA A 598 -13.36 9.34 -25.84
CA ALA A 598 -12.09 9.67 -26.51
C ALA A 598 -11.84 8.85 -27.79
N PHE A 599 -12.74 7.92 -28.13
CA PHE A 599 -12.62 7.00 -29.27
C PHE A 599 -13.76 7.11 -30.30
N TYR A 600 -14.81 7.87 -30.00
CA TYR A 600 -15.91 8.23 -30.91
C TYR A 600 -15.85 9.72 -31.24
#